data_AF-A0A6G9KHG4-F1
#
_entry.id   AF-A0A6G9KHG4-F1
#
_cell.length_a   1.000
_cell.length_b   1.000
_cell.length_c   1.000
_cell.angle_alpha   90.00
_cell.angle_beta   90.00
_cell.angle_gamma   90.00
#
_symmetry.space_group_name_H-M   'P 1'
#
loop_
_entity.id
_entity.type
_entity.pdbx_description
1 polymer ?
#
loop_
_entity_poly.entity_id
_entity_poly.type
_entity_poly.pdbx_seq_one_letter_code
_entity_poly.pdbx_strand_id
1 'polypeptide(L)'
;TMTMAPLVVKGKVLVGNSGGELGVRGWLTALDAETGTIAWRAYNNGPDSDVLIGPGFKPFYPQYVGKDLGVATWPPEHWQIGGGTVWGWVSYDPELDLIYYGTGNPGPWNADARPGDNLWTTGIFARDPDTGEARWFYQWNPHDLFDYDGINEQVLLDMEIGGQQRKVLVRPERNGYAYVLDRATGEVLSADPYAHITSTLGIDLKNGRPIENLEKKPVLGKVVRDICPAAPGAKDWQPSAYSPRTGFLYLPHQNLCMDLEAVEANYIAGLPYVGANVRMKAGPGGNRGEVLAWDVAARRPAWAVPEQFPAWSGALVTAGNVMFYGTME
;
A
#
# COMPACT_ATOMS: atom_id res chain seq x y z
N THR A 1 0.11 -6.44 17.32
CA THR A 1 0.01 -7.87 16.95
C THR A 1 0.85 -8.11 15.70
N MET A 2 0.94 -9.34 15.19
CA MET A 2 1.60 -9.66 13.92
C MET A 2 0.69 -10.60 13.13
N THR A 3 0.22 -10.17 11.96
CA THR A 3 -0.76 -10.92 11.14
C THR A 3 -0.20 -11.36 9.79
N MET A 4 0.88 -10.74 9.31
CA MET A 4 1.49 -11.11 8.03
C MET A 4 2.18 -12.47 8.09
N ALA A 5 2.32 -13.08 6.92
CA ALA A 5 3.22 -14.22 6.74
C ALA A 5 4.69 -13.76 6.74
N PRO A 6 5.62 -14.47 7.40
CA PRO A 6 7.03 -14.19 7.30
C PRO A 6 7.57 -14.50 5.89
N LEU A 7 8.62 -13.78 5.46
CA LEU A 7 9.39 -14.11 4.25
C LEU A 7 10.84 -14.43 4.62
N VAL A 8 11.39 -15.53 4.10
CA VAL A 8 12.80 -15.89 4.30
C VAL A 8 13.65 -15.36 3.14
N VAL A 9 14.68 -14.57 3.44
CA VAL A 9 15.63 -14.02 2.46
C VAL A 9 17.05 -14.12 3.03
N LYS A 10 17.98 -14.74 2.31
CA LYS A 10 19.42 -14.80 2.66
C LYS A 10 19.69 -15.18 4.13
N GLY A 11 19.03 -16.24 4.60
CA GLY A 11 19.19 -16.71 5.99
C GLY A 11 18.53 -15.82 7.05
N LYS A 12 17.65 -14.89 6.66
CA LYS A 12 16.90 -14.01 7.56
C LYS A 12 15.40 -14.24 7.41
N VAL A 13 14.67 -14.15 8.52
CA VAL A 13 13.20 -14.19 8.57
C VAL A 13 12.68 -12.77 8.72
N LEU A 14 12.01 -12.26 7.70
CA LEU A 14 11.43 -10.92 7.66
C LEU A 14 10.01 -10.95 8.22
N VAL A 15 9.76 -10.08 9.20
CA VAL A 15 8.46 -9.97 9.88
C VAL A 15 8.11 -8.51 10.17
N GLY A 16 6.84 -8.19 10.05
CA GLY A 16 6.28 -6.87 10.31
C GLY A 16 5.17 -6.92 11.36
N ASN A 17 4.78 -5.75 11.84
CA ASN A 17 3.75 -5.60 12.87
C ASN A 17 2.41 -5.11 12.30
N SER A 18 1.35 -5.25 13.10
CA SER A 18 0.02 -4.70 12.86
C SER A 18 -0.40 -3.79 14.04
N GLY A 19 -1.32 -2.86 13.78
CA GLY A 19 -1.93 -2.00 14.81
C GLY A 19 -2.01 -0.51 14.46
N GLY A 20 -2.22 -0.15 13.18
CA GLY A 20 -2.43 1.25 12.78
C GLY A 20 -3.56 1.92 13.57
N GLU A 21 -4.64 1.18 13.79
CA GLU A 21 -5.85 1.60 14.51
C GLU A 21 -5.64 1.70 16.04
N LEU A 22 -4.44 1.42 16.53
CA LEU A 22 -4.06 1.49 17.94
C LEU A 22 -2.92 2.50 18.16
N GLY A 23 -2.54 3.28 17.13
CA GLY A 23 -1.41 4.19 17.20
C GLY A 23 -0.05 3.47 17.30
N VAL A 24 0.07 2.24 16.80
CA VAL A 24 1.33 1.50 16.84
C VAL A 24 2.27 2.00 15.76
N ARG A 25 3.47 2.47 16.13
CA ARG A 25 4.55 2.79 15.17
C ARG A 25 4.99 1.55 14.41
N GLY A 26 4.91 1.62 13.08
CA GLY A 26 5.22 0.52 12.17
C GLY A 26 6.70 0.24 12.02
N TRP A 27 7.03 -1.03 11.79
CA TRP A 27 8.38 -1.50 11.51
C TRP A 27 8.40 -2.79 10.70
N LEU A 28 9.52 -3.05 10.03
CA LEU A 28 9.94 -4.35 9.52
C LEU A 28 11.20 -4.79 10.26
N THR A 29 11.25 -6.05 10.70
CA THR A 29 12.39 -6.65 11.40
C THR A 29 12.90 -7.84 10.60
N ALA A 30 14.21 -7.95 10.45
CA ALA A 30 14.87 -9.19 10.06
C ALA A 30 15.43 -9.90 11.29
N LEU A 31 15.06 -11.16 11.43
CA LEU A 31 15.64 -12.08 12.40
C LEU A 31 16.65 -12.97 11.69
N ASP A 32 17.80 -13.23 12.30
CA ASP A 32 18.68 -14.32 11.86
C ASP A 32 17.94 -15.66 11.98
N ALA A 33 17.90 -16.45 10.91
CA ALA A 33 17.06 -17.65 10.85
C ALA A 33 17.56 -18.80 11.73
N GLU A 34 18.85 -18.83 12.06
CA GLU A 34 19.44 -19.89 12.89
C GLU A 34 19.26 -19.59 14.38
N THR A 35 19.41 -18.32 14.77
CA THR A 35 19.47 -17.88 16.16
C THR A 35 18.19 -17.20 16.66
N GLY A 36 17.36 -16.69 15.75
CA GLY A 36 16.19 -15.86 16.08
C GLY A 36 16.55 -14.46 16.60
N THR A 37 17.81 -14.05 16.56
CA THR A 37 18.24 -12.72 17.01
C THR A 37 17.89 -11.65 15.98
N ILE A 38 17.66 -10.42 16.44
CA ILE A 38 17.38 -9.29 15.53
C ILE A 38 18.67 -8.95 14.79
N ALA A 39 18.67 -9.14 13.47
CA ALA A 39 19.74 -8.70 12.58
C ALA A 39 19.63 -7.18 12.32
N TRP A 40 18.42 -6.71 12.00
CA TRP A 40 18.10 -5.29 11.87
C TRP A 40 16.59 -5.04 12.07
N ARG A 41 16.25 -3.80 12.40
CA ARG A 41 14.86 -3.31 12.44
C ARG A 41 14.79 -1.92 11.80
N ALA A 42 13.91 -1.76 10.83
CA ALA A 42 13.59 -0.48 10.21
C ALA A 42 12.19 -0.04 10.65
N TYR A 43 12.09 1.11 11.32
CA TYR A 43 10.80 1.77 11.56
C TYR A 43 10.32 2.48 10.28
N ASN A 44 9.02 2.82 10.21
CA ASN A 44 8.45 3.50 9.05
C ASN A 44 8.20 5.00 9.26
N ASN A 45 8.43 5.52 10.47
CA ASN A 45 8.35 6.95 10.81
C ASN A 45 9.49 7.29 11.78
N GLY A 46 9.72 8.57 12.08
CA GLY A 46 10.78 9.03 12.98
C GLY A 46 12.09 9.40 12.26
N PRO A 47 13.19 9.56 13.01
CA PRO A 47 14.46 10.02 12.46
C PRO A 47 15.05 9.01 11.48
N ASP A 48 15.93 9.48 10.59
CA ASP A 48 16.54 8.66 9.53
C ASP A 48 17.29 7.44 10.09
N SER A 49 17.84 7.56 11.31
CA SER A 49 18.49 6.46 12.04
C SER A 49 17.55 5.32 12.38
N ASP A 50 16.29 5.61 12.68
CA ASP A 50 15.29 4.58 13.03
C ASP A 50 14.68 3.98 11.76
N VAL A 51 14.51 4.80 10.72
CA VAL A 51 13.95 4.38 9.43
C VAL A 51 14.99 3.66 8.57
N LEU A 52 16.27 3.72 8.95
CA LEU A 52 17.42 3.24 8.18
C LEU A 52 17.51 3.92 6.80
N ILE A 53 17.32 5.25 6.78
CA ILE A 53 17.63 6.08 5.62
C ILE A 53 19.12 6.45 5.68
N GLY A 54 19.90 5.91 4.75
CA GLY A 54 21.35 6.13 4.67
C GLY A 54 21.81 6.71 3.33
N PRO A 55 23.13 6.81 3.10
CA PRO A 55 23.70 7.32 1.83
C PRO A 55 23.28 6.52 0.59
N GLY A 56 22.82 5.28 0.78
CA GLY A 56 22.29 4.43 -0.28
C GLY A 56 20.88 4.81 -0.77
N PHE A 57 20.19 5.71 -0.06
CA PHE A 57 18.84 6.14 -0.40
C PHE A 57 18.86 7.15 -1.56
N LYS A 58 18.28 6.73 -2.69
CA LYS A 58 18.24 7.47 -3.96
C LYS A 58 16.80 7.49 -4.47
N PRO A 59 15.91 8.27 -3.84
CA PRO A 59 14.53 8.34 -4.28
C PRO A 59 14.44 8.98 -5.66
N PHE A 60 13.51 8.49 -6.49
CA PHE A 60 13.24 9.08 -7.80
C PHE A 60 12.66 10.50 -7.69
N TYR A 61 11.73 10.70 -6.75
CA TYR A 61 11.04 11.96 -6.60
C TYR A 61 11.68 12.89 -5.55
N PRO A 62 11.78 14.20 -5.83
CA PRO A 62 12.50 15.15 -4.97
C PRO A 62 11.85 15.40 -3.61
N GLN A 63 10.54 15.18 -3.44
CA GLN A 63 9.88 15.34 -2.13
C GLN A 63 10.40 14.37 -1.06
N TYR A 64 11.10 13.31 -1.46
CA TYR A 64 11.71 12.35 -0.54
C TYR A 64 13.18 12.69 -0.24
N VAL A 65 13.72 13.78 -0.80
CA VAL A 65 15.07 14.25 -0.52
C VAL A 65 15.03 15.23 0.65
N GLY A 66 15.64 14.85 1.76
CA GLY A 66 15.68 15.67 2.96
C GLY A 66 16.31 14.90 4.11
N LYS A 67 16.37 15.54 5.28
CA LYS A 67 16.83 14.94 6.52
C LYS A 67 15.65 14.75 7.46
N ASP A 68 15.56 13.59 8.09
CA ASP A 68 14.56 13.26 9.11
C ASP A 68 13.13 13.56 8.64
N LEU A 69 12.80 13.27 7.37
CA LEU A 69 11.46 13.54 6.82
C LEU A 69 10.37 12.75 7.54
N GLY A 70 10.71 11.60 8.14
CA GLY A 70 9.82 10.84 9.01
C GLY A 70 9.50 11.53 10.35
N VAL A 71 10.15 12.65 10.66
CA VAL A 71 9.82 13.58 11.75
C VAL A 71 9.25 14.89 11.18
N ALA A 72 9.93 15.48 10.19
CA ALA A 72 9.63 16.82 9.69
C ALA A 72 8.26 16.94 8.97
N THR A 73 7.71 15.83 8.49
CA THR A 73 6.39 15.79 7.84
C THR A 73 5.24 15.45 8.81
N TRP A 74 5.51 15.52 10.11
CA TRP A 74 4.54 15.26 11.17
C TRP A 74 4.44 16.45 12.13
N PRO A 75 3.31 16.59 12.84
CA PRO A 75 3.31 17.38 14.06
C PRO A 75 4.35 16.85 15.04
N PRO A 76 4.89 17.70 15.93
CA PRO A 76 5.85 17.30 16.94
C PRO A 76 5.40 16.03 17.68
N GLU A 77 6.29 15.03 17.75
CA GLU A 77 6.09 13.76 18.47
C GLU A 77 4.99 12.82 17.94
N HIS A 78 4.06 13.28 17.09
CA HIS A 78 2.95 12.45 16.58
C HIS A 78 3.41 11.22 15.79
N TRP A 79 4.59 11.27 15.16
CA TRP A 79 5.18 10.12 14.46
C TRP A 79 5.44 8.91 15.38
N GLN A 80 5.54 9.12 16.69
CA GLN A 80 5.75 8.04 17.68
C GLN A 80 4.52 7.13 17.83
N ILE A 81 3.34 7.64 17.47
CA ILE A 81 2.06 6.91 17.44
C ILE A 81 1.43 6.93 16.03
N GLY A 82 2.28 7.15 15.02
CA GLY A 82 1.84 7.53 13.68
C GLY A 82 1.38 6.37 12.78
N GLY A 83 1.27 5.13 13.25
CA GLY A 83 0.87 4.01 12.40
C GLY A 83 1.99 3.56 11.46
N GLY A 84 1.67 3.32 10.19
CA GLY A 84 2.64 2.88 9.18
C GLY A 84 3.02 1.42 9.29
N THR A 85 2.14 0.58 9.85
CA THR A 85 2.44 -0.83 10.17
C THR A 85 2.66 -1.71 8.92
N VAL A 86 3.24 -2.90 9.09
CA VAL A 86 3.66 -3.78 7.97
C VAL A 86 2.97 -5.14 8.14
N TRP A 87 1.78 -5.27 7.59
CA TRP A 87 0.91 -6.43 7.81
C TRP A 87 0.48 -7.15 6.52
N GLY A 88 1.02 -6.73 5.38
CA GLY A 88 0.77 -7.34 4.08
C GLY A 88 1.92 -8.24 3.62
N TRP A 89 2.30 -8.10 2.35
CA TRP A 89 3.25 -9.01 1.68
C TRP A 89 4.63 -8.38 1.50
N VAL A 90 5.65 -9.25 1.41
CA VAL A 90 7.02 -8.89 1.06
C VAL A 90 7.41 -9.66 -0.19
N SER A 91 8.09 -9.01 -1.12
CA SER A 91 8.69 -9.64 -2.30
C SER A 91 10.19 -9.38 -2.35
N TYR A 92 10.93 -10.19 -3.10
CA TYR A 92 12.39 -10.12 -3.19
C TYR A 92 12.86 -10.28 -4.63
N ASP A 93 13.73 -9.38 -5.09
CA ASP A 93 14.49 -9.52 -6.34
C ASP A 93 15.94 -9.87 -6.01
N PRO A 94 16.43 -11.09 -6.32
CA PRO A 94 17.80 -11.49 -6.05
C PRO A 94 18.85 -10.88 -6.99
N GLU A 95 18.46 -10.38 -8.18
CA GLU A 95 19.40 -9.71 -9.10
C GLU A 95 19.71 -8.29 -8.64
N LEU A 96 18.70 -7.59 -8.12
CA LEU A 96 18.88 -6.26 -7.52
C LEU A 96 19.29 -6.34 -6.05
N ASP A 97 19.12 -7.50 -5.43
CA ASP A 97 19.25 -7.77 -4.01
C ASP A 97 18.40 -6.79 -3.17
N LEU A 98 17.12 -6.67 -3.54
CA LEU A 98 16.16 -5.76 -2.89
C LEU A 98 14.91 -6.49 -2.42
N ILE A 99 14.49 -6.19 -1.20
CA ILE A 99 13.17 -6.53 -0.70
C ILE A 99 12.21 -5.36 -0.90
N TYR A 100 10.95 -5.67 -1.17
CA TYR A 100 9.88 -4.70 -1.40
C TYR A 100 8.72 -4.97 -0.45
N TYR A 101 8.29 -3.96 0.29
CA TYR A 101 7.13 -4.07 1.17
C TYR A 101 6.41 -2.73 1.33
N GLY A 102 5.13 -2.86 1.60
CA GLY A 102 4.21 -1.77 1.82
C GLY A 102 4.15 -1.25 3.25
N THR A 103 3.90 0.04 3.45
CA THR A 103 3.65 0.65 4.76
C THR A 103 2.18 1.05 4.90
N GLY A 104 1.60 0.74 6.06
CA GLY A 104 0.20 0.98 6.37
C GLY A 104 -0.17 2.45 6.54
N ASN A 105 -1.43 2.67 6.91
CA ASN A 105 -2.06 3.96 7.15
C ASN A 105 -1.37 4.78 8.27
N PRO A 106 -1.42 6.13 8.22
CA PRO A 106 -1.08 6.97 9.34
C PRO A 106 -2.22 7.05 10.37
N GLY A 107 -1.89 6.91 11.66
CA GLY A 107 -2.83 7.09 12.76
C GLY A 107 -2.90 8.53 13.28
N PRO A 108 -4.07 9.04 13.71
CA PRO A 108 -5.39 8.42 13.64
C PRO A 108 -6.01 8.60 12.24
N TRP A 109 -7.16 8.01 11.93
CA TRP A 109 -7.87 8.25 10.67
C TRP A 109 -8.35 9.71 10.52
N ASN A 110 -8.57 10.41 11.63
CA ASN A 110 -8.78 11.86 11.62
C ASN A 110 -7.50 12.59 11.20
N ALA A 111 -7.41 12.93 9.91
CA ALA A 111 -6.25 13.58 9.32
C ALA A 111 -5.98 14.99 9.88
N ASP A 112 -7.01 15.71 10.36
CA ASP A 112 -6.85 17.06 10.96
C ASP A 112 -5.97 17.02 12.22
N ALA A 113 -5.91 15.87 12.90
CA ALA A 113 -5.04 15.66 14.07
C ALA A 113 -3.55 15.44 13.70
N ARG A 114 -3.23 15.29 12.41
CA ARG A 114 -1.88 14.94 11.94
C ARG A 114 -1.48 15.65 10.64
N PRO A 115 -1.52 17.00 10.58
CA PRO A 115 -1.15 17.73 9.36
C PRO A 115 0.27 17.40 8.88
N GLY A 116 0.42 17.22 7.57
CA GLY A 116 1.68 16.91 6.89
C GLY A 116 1.60 15.63 6.07
N ASP A 117 2.59 15.38 5.20
CA ASP A 117 2.61 14.21 4.31
C ASP A 117 2.67 12.88 5.07
N ASN A 118 2.96 12.89 6.37
CA ASN A 118 2.98 11.72 7.24
C ASN A 118 3.96 10.63 6.78
N LEU A 119 5.17 11.03 6.34
CA LEU A 119 6.16 10.08 5.84
C LEU A 119 6.65 9.12 6.95
N TRP A 120 6.84 7.84 6.70
CA TRP A 120 6.81 7.13 5.42
C TRP A 120 5.64 6.13 5.37
N THR A 121 4.44 6.58 5.76
CA THR A 121 3.19 5.78 5.72
C THR A 121 2.57 5.73 4.33
N THR A 122 1.69 4.75 4.09
CA THR A 122 0.97 4.56 2.82
C THR A 122 1.87 4.60 1.60
N GLY A 123 2.97 3.85 1.67
CA GLY A 123 3.95 3.80 0.60
C GLY A 123 4.61 2.45 0.48
N ILE A 124 5.72 2.44 -0.23
CA ILE A 124 6.51 1.25 -0.49
C ILE A 124 7.99 1.58 -0.36
N PHE A 125 8.69 0.75 0.40
CA PHE A 125 10.14 0.76 0.46
C PHE A 125 10.72 -0.33 -0.43
N ALA A 126 11.83 -0.02 -1.09
CA ALA A 126 12.84 -1.02 -1.43
C ALA A 126 14.00 -0.94 -0.45
N ARG A 127 14.41 -2.08 0.09
CA ARG A 127 15.51 -2.16 1.07
C ARG A 127 16.51 -3.24 0.72
N ASP A 128 17.73 -2.99 1.17
CA ASP A 128 18.77 -4.01 1.23
C ASP A 128 18.38 -5.09 2.28
N PRO A 129 18.32 -6.38 1.93
CA PRO A 129 17.93 -7.43 2.85
C PRO A 129 18.96 -7.70 3.95
N ASP A 130 20.23 -7.35 3.74
CA ASP A 130 21.29 -7.63 4.71
C ASP A 130 21.37 -6.56 5.80
N THR A 131 21.17 -5.30 5.43
CA THR A 131 21.32 -4.17 6.37
C THR A 131 20.00 -3.52 6.76
N GLY A 132 18.94 -3.71 5.97
CA GLY A 132 17.67 -2.98 6.13
C GLY A 132 17.72 -1.54 5.63
N GLU A 133 18.84 -1.07 5.06
CA GLU A 133 18.94 0.29 4.52
C GLU A 133 17.99 0.48 3.34
N ALA A 134 17.25 1.60 3.34
CA ALA A 134 16.37 1.96 2.23
C ALA A 134 17.17 2.38 0.99
N ARG A 135 16.73 1.91 -0.18
CA ARG A 135 17.26 2.32 -1.49
C ARG A 135 16.37 3.36 -2.15
N TRP A 136 15.06 3.20 -2.07
CA TRP A 136 14.09 4.19 -2.54
C TRP A 136 12.76 4.02 -1.80
N PHE A 137 11.92 5.04 -1.90
CA PHE A 137 10.56 5.04 -1.37
C PHE A 137 9.60 5.73 -2.36
N TYR A 138 8.35 5.29 -2.38
CA TYR A 138 7.24 5.95 -3.06
C TYR A 138 5.99 5.95 -2.16
N GLN A 139 5.25 7.06 -2.12
CA GLN A 139 4.03 7.22 -1.32
C GLN A 139 2.79 7.24 -2.21
N TRP A 140 1.83 6.35 -1.94
CA TRP A 140 0.56 6.27 -2.67
C TRP A 140 -0.39 7.40 -2.27
N ASN A 141 -0.51 7.65 -0.96
CA ASN A 141 -1.51 8.55 -0.39
C ASN A 141 -0.86 9.50 0.63
N PRO A 142 -0.11 10.53 0.19
CA PRO A 142 0.41 11.55 1.09
C PRO A 142 -0.71 12.16 1.93
N HIS A 143 -0.48 12.28 3.24
CA HIS A 143 -1.51 12.73 4.18
C HIS A 143 -2.82 11.95 4.05
N ASP A 144 -2.75 10.61 4.08
CA ASP A 144 -3.91 9.74 3.84
C ASP A 144 -5.16 10.15 4.64
N LEU A 145 -6.29 10.15 3.95
CA LEU A 145 -7.57 10.63 4.48
C LEU A 145 -8.59 9.50 4.68
N PHE A 146 -8.30 8.30 4.16
CA PHE A 146 -9.33 7.31 3.88
C PHE A 146 -9.00 5.91 4.39
N ASP A 147 -7.89 5.73 5.12
CA ASP A 147 -7.40 4.42 5.58
C ASP A 147 -6.90 3.52 4.43
N TYR A 148 -6.28 4.14 3.42
CA TYR A 148 -5.71 3.39 2.30
C TYR A 148 -4.29 2.91 2.62
N ASP A 149 -4.18 1.90 3.50
CA ASP A 149 -2.90 1.23 3.80
C ASP A 149 -2.16 0.81 2.54
N GLY A 150 -0.90 1.20 2.40
CA GLY A 150 -0.08 0.83 1.27
C GLY A 150 0.48 -0.59 1.36
N ILE A 151 -0.27 -1.62 1.78
CA ILE A 151 0.26 -2.94 2.22
C ILE A 151 0.04 -4.11 1.26
N ASN A 152 -0.73 -3.93 0.19
CA ASN A 152 -1.01 -4.94 -0.84
C ASN A 152 0.26 -5.61 -1.41
N GLU A 153 0.13 -6.62 -2.27
CA GLU A 153 1.25 -7.39 -2.84
C GLU A 153 2.10 -6.60 -3.86
N GLN A 154 3.24 -7.18 -4.24
CA GLN A 154 4.24 -6.61 -5.13
C GLN A 154 4.55 -7.63 -6.21
N VAL A 155 3.88 -7.55 -7.36
CA VAL A 155 4.12 -8.51 -8.46
C VAL A 155 5.32 -8.06 -9.27
N LEU A 156 6.46 -8.75 -9.12
CA LEU A 156 7.70 -8.42 -9.83
C LEU A 156 7.70 -9.06 -11.22
N LEU A 157 7.78 -8.24 -12.26
CA LEU A 157 7.73 -8.69 -13.66
C LEU A 157 8.87 -8.07 -14.47
N ASP A 158 9.35 -8.78 -15.47
CA ASP A 158 10.22 -8.23 -16.51
C ASP A 158 9.39 -8.12 -17.80
N MET A 159 9.20 -6.90 -18.30
CA MET A 159 8.33 -6.65 -19.46
C MET A 159 8.79 -5.47 -20.31
N GLU A 160 8.32 -5.43 -21.55
CA GLU A 160 8.63 -4.34 -22.47
C GLU A 160 7.68 -3.17 -22.21
N ILE A 161 8.25 -1.99 -21.92
CA ILE A 161 7.51 -0.74 -21.76
C ILE A 161 8.19 0.33 -22.64
N GLY A 162 7.43 0.89 -23.57
CA GLY A 162 7.94 1.92 -24.48
C GLY A 162 9.09 1.43 -25.37
N GLY A 163 9.11 0.15 -25.76
CA GLY A 163 10.17 -0.44 -26.58
C GLY A 163 11.44 -0.82 -25.81
N GLN A 164 11.44 -0.73 -24.48
CA GLN A 164 12.57 -1.08 -23.63
C GLN A 164 12.17 -2.18 -22.64
N GLN A 165 13.05 -3.17 -22.45
CA GLN A 165 12.89 -4.13 -21.37
C GLN A 165 13.11 -3.44 -20.02
N ARG A 166 12.11 -3.55 -19.15
CA ARG A 166 12.11 -2.92 -17.82
C ARG A 166 11.85 -3.97 -16.75
N LYS A 167 12.55 -3.80 -15.63
CA LYS A 167 12.31 -4.52 -14.38
C LYS A 167 11.24 -3.76 -13.61
N VAL A 168 10.01 -4.28 -13.58
CA VAL A 168 8.87 -3.58 -12.98
C VAL A 168 8.29 -4.29 -11.77
N LEU A 169 7.54 -3.52 -11.00
CA LEU A 169 6.65 -3.94 -9.93
C LEU A 169 5.24 -3.49 -10.29
N VAL A 170 4.32 -4.44 -10.42
CA VAL A 170 2.90 -4.19 -10.72
C VAL A 170 2.08 -4.37 -9.44
N ARG A 171 1.21 -3.40 -9.16
CA ARG A 171 0.51 -3.31 -7.88
C ARG A 171 -0.85 -2.63 -7.99
N PRO A 172 -1.94 -3.39 -7.90
CA PRO A 172 -3.26 -2.84 -7.63
C PRO A 172 -3.34 -2.41 -6.16
N GLU A 173 -3.61 -1.13 -5.93
CA GLU A 173 -3.56 -0.55 -4.58
C GLU A 173 -4.99 -0.23 -4.06
N ARG A 174 -5.12 -0.09 -2.73
CA ARG A 174 -6.34 0.28 -2.00
C ARG A 174 -7.06 1.47 -2.60
N ASN A 175 -6.31 2.46 -3.07
CA ASN A 175 -6.86 3.69 -3.63
C ASN A 175 -7.50 3.53 -5.03
N GLY A 176 -7.47 2.32 -5.61
CA GLY A 176 -8.18 1.98 -6.85
C GLY A 176 -7.35 2.07 -8.12
N TYR A 177 -6.07 2.41 -8.03
CA TYR A 177 -5.16 2.43 -9.19
C TYR A 177 -4.29 1.16 -9.25
N ALA A 178 -4.06 0.69 -10.47
CA ALA A 178 -3.08 -0.32 -10.80
C ALA A 178 -1.79 0.39 -11.20
N TYR A 179 -0.81 0.36 -10.31
CA TYR A 179 0.48 1.00 -10.51
C TYR A 179 1.46 0.05 -11.21
N VAL A 180 2.29 0.62 -12.08
CA VAL A 180 3.50 -0.02 -12.62
C VAL A 180 4.69 0.87 -12.28
N LEU A 181 5.63 0.35 -11.49
CA LEU A 181 6.84 1.06 -11.08
C LEU A 181 8.08 0.41 -11.67
N ASP A 182 9.11 1.19 -11.97
CA ASP A 182 10.46 0.66 -12.14
C ASP A 182 10.98 0.22 -10.75
N ARG A 183 11.19 -1.08 -10.55
CA ARG A 183 11.51 -1.62 -9.23
C ARG A 183 12.96 -1.37 -8.79
N ALA A 184 13.80 -0.86 -9.67
CA ALA A 184 15.17 -0.48 -9.31
C ALA A 184 15.22 0.97 -8.76
N THR A 185 14.32 1.85 -9.21
CA THR A 185 14.39 3.30 -8.92
C THR A 185 13.20 3.83 -8.11
N GLY A 186 12.05 3.16 -8.14
CA GLY A 186 10.79 3.67 -7.57
C GLY A 186 10.07 4.68 -8.46
N GLU A 187 10.47 4.84 -9.73
CA GLU A 187 9.75 5.65 -10.72
C GLU A 187 8.38 5.04 -11.01
N VAL A 188 7.30 5.84 -10.94
CA VAL A 188 5.97 5.41 -11.39
C VAL A 188 5.86 5.59 -12.90
N LEU A 189 5.74 4.48 -13.62
CA LEU A 189 5.62 4.43 -15.08
C LEU A 189 4.16 4.59 -15.53
N SER A 190 3.23 4.03 -14.76
CA SER A 190 1.79 4.26 -14.95
C SER A 190 1.00 4.04 -13.66
N ALA A 191 -0.20 4.63 -13.62
CA ALA A 191 -1.16 4.49 -12.53
C ALA A 191 -2.56 4.62 -13.12
N ASP A 192 -3.17 3.50 -13.47
CA ASP A 192 -4.41 3.45 -14.24
C ASP A 192 -5.54 2.93 -13.34
N PRO A 193 -6.74 3.52 -13.36
CA PRO A 193 -7.83 3.09 -12.50
C PRO A 193 -8.31 1.69 -12.89
N TYR A 194 -8.41 0.79 -11.91
CA TYR A 194 -9.04 -0.53 -12.09
C TYR A 194 -10.42 -0.63 -11.40
N ALA A 195 -10.79 0.38 -10.62
CA ALA A 195 -12.07 0.47 -9.90
C ALA A 195 -12.70 1.86 -10.08
N HIS A 196 -13.92 2.04 -9.56
CA HIS A 196 -14.54 3.35 -9.48
C HIS A 196 -13.90 4.19 -8.37
N ILE A 197 -13.42 5.39 -8.72
CA ILE A 197 -12.68 6.27 -7.81
C ILE A 197 -13.33 7.63 -7.77
N THR A 198 -13.55 8.13 -6.56
CA THR A 198 -13.93 9.52 -6.30
C THR A 198 -12.98 10.20 -5.32
N SER A 199 -12.20 9.45 -4.54
CA SER A 199 -11.26 10.00 -3.55
C SER A 199 -10.20 10.93 -4.14
N THR A 200 -9.87 10.72 -5.41
CA THR A 200 -8.86 11.48 -6.18
C THR A 200 -9.35 11.67 -7.61
N LEU A 201 -8.79 12.65 -8.32
CA LEU A 201 -9.13 12.95 -9.72
C LEU A 201 -8.18 12.28 -10.73
N GLY A 202 -7.10 11.66 -10.25
CA GLY A 202 -6.05 11.05 -11.06
C GLY A 202 -4.73 11.00 -10.30
N ILE A 203 -3.67 10.51 -10.95
CA ILE A 203 -2.29 10.56 -10.45
C ILE A 203 -1.47 11.44 -11.39
N ASP A 204 -0.79 12.45 -10.86
CA ASP A 204 0.20 13.24 -11.60
C ASP A 204 1.54 12.50 -11.59
N LEU A 205 1.89 11.85 -12.69
CA LEU A 205 3.13 11.07 -12.80
C LEU A 205 4.40 11.93 -12.69
N LYS A 206 4.31 13.25 -12.96
CA LYS A 206 5.48 14.14 -12.91
C LYS A 206 5.99 14.32 -11.49
N ASN A 207 5.09 14.45 -10.53
CA ASN A 207 5.44 14.56 -9.11
C ASN A 207 5.12 13.28 -8.32
N GLY A 208 4.47 12.30 -8.95
CA GLY A 208 4.09 11.03 -8.34
C GLY A 208 2.93 11.14 -7.34
N ARG A 209 2.16 12.25 -7.32
CA ARG A 209 1.13 12.48 -6.30
C ARG A 209 -0.28 12.31 -6.86
N PRO A 210 -1.25 11.89 -6.03
CA PRO A 210 -2.65 11.97 -6.41
C PRO A 210 -3.09 13.42 -6.60
N ILE A 211 -3.96 13.64 -7.59
CA ILE A 211 -4.67 14.91 -7.77
C ILE A 211 -5.85 14.89 -6.79
N GLU A 212 -5.83 15.79 -5.81
CA GLU A 212 -6.83 15.83 -4.75
C GLU A 212 -8.25 16.06 -5.28
N ASN A 213 -9.22 15.38 -4.67
CA ASN A 213 -10.63 15.73 -4.79
C ASN A 213 -11.13 16.37 -3.49
N LEU A 214 -11.16 17.70 -3.46
CA LEU A 214 -11.56 18.47 -2.27
C LEU A 214 -13.03 18.23 -1.87
N GLU A 215 -13.89 17.78 -2.78
CA GLU A 215 -15.28 17.44 -2.44
C GLU A 215 -15.38 16.19 -1.56
N LYS A 216 -14.35 15.33 -1.60
CA LYS A 216 -14.29 14.08 -0.83
C LYS A 216 -13.38 14.17 0.39
N LYS A 217 -12.77 15.32 0.66
CA LYS A 217 -11.95 15.52 1.86
C LYS A 217 -12.84 15.42 3.12
N PRO A 218 -12.53 14.52 4.08
CA PRO A 218 -13.22 14.46 5.36
C PRO A 218 -13.18 15.78 6.11
N VAL A 219 -14.25 16.09 6.84
CA VAL A 219 -14.35 17.29 7.68
C VAL A 219 -14.86 16.87 9.06
N LEU A 220 -14.21 17.37 10.11
CA LEU A 220 -14.56 17.07 11.50
C LEU A 220 -16.06 17.31 11.77
N GLY A 221 -16.75 16.29 12.26
CA GLY A 221 -18.18 16.33 12.62
C GLY A 221 -19.14 16.45 11.43
N LYS A 222 -18.68 16.21 10.19
CA LYS A 222 -19.52 16.23 8.99
C LYS A 222 -19.38 14.93 8.21
N VAL A 223 -20.52 14.34 7.87
CA VAL A 223 -20.58 13.19 6.96
C VAL A 223 -20.27 13.65 5.52
N VAL A 224 -19.18 13.14 4.98
CA VAL A 224 -18.83 13.21 3.56
C VAL A 224 -19.29 11.93 2.88
N ARG A 225 -20.05 12.06 1.79
CA ARG A 225 -20.75 10.94 1.15
C ARG A 225 -20.10 10.48 -0.13
N ASP A 226 -20.36 9.22 -0.47
CA ASP A 226 -20.00 8.63 -1.76
C ASP A 226 -18.50 8.76 -2.03
N ILE A 227 -17.67 8.38 -1.05
CA ILE A 227 -16.23 8.23 -1.21
C ILE A 227 -15.97 6.83 -1.73
N CYS A 228 -15.32 6.72 -2.88
CA CYS A 228 -14.88 5.46 -3.46
C CYS A 228 -13.37 5.52 -3.73
N PRO A 229 -12.60 4.47 -3.39
CA PRO A 229 -13.05 3.27 -2.68
C PRO A 229 -13.48 3.49 -1.21
N ALA A 230 -14.05 2.48 -0.56
CA ALA A 230 -14.23 2.47 0.90
C ALA A 230 -12.89 2.25 1.62
N ALA A 231 -12.83 2.41 2.95
CA ALA A 231 -11.61 2.23 3.76
C ALA A 231 -10.84 0.90 3.50
N PRO A 232 -11.51 -0.27 3.38
CA PRO A 232 -10.81 -1.51 2.98
C PRO A 232 -10.22 -1.47 1.56
N GLY A 233 -10.41 -0.39 0.82
CA GLY A 233 -9.91 -0.14 -0.52
C GLY A 233 -10.74 -0.76 -1.63
N ALA A 234 -10.34 -0.48 -2.86
CA ALA A 234 -10.77 -1.26 -4.01
C ALA A 234 -10.14 -2.67 -3.96
N LYS A 235 -9.05 -2.86 -3.24
CA LYS A 235 -8.40 -4.13 -2.95
C LYS A 235 -7.72 -4.04 -1.59
N ASP A 236 -7.70 -5.15 -0.87
CA ASP A 236 -7.13 -5.27 0.48
C ASP A 236 -5.99 -6.31 0.47
N TRP A 237 -5.85 -7.16 1.50
CA TRP A 237 -4.72 -8.07 1.67
C TRP A 237 -4.67 -9.22 0.65
N GLN A 238 -5.73 -9.50 -0.09
CA GLN A 238 -5.82 -10.68 -0.94
C GLN A 238 -4.92 -10.59 -2.18
N PRO A 239 -3.95 -11.50 -2.42
CA PRO A 239 -2.97 -11.33 -3.50
C PRO A 239 -3.53 -11.67 -4.89
N SER A 240 -3.11 -10.90 -5.90
CA SER A 240 -3.38 -11.18 -7.31
C SER A 240 -2.47 -12.30 -7.84
N ALA A 241 -2.81 -12.86 -9.00
CA ALA A 241 -1.98 -13.85 -9.69
C ALA A 241 -1.68 -13.42 -11.13
N TYR A 242 -0.44 -13.54 -11.58
CA TYR A 242 -0.04 -13.17 -12.95
C TYR A 242 0.20 -14.40 -13.82
N SER A 243 -0.30 -14.37 -15.06
CA SER A 243 -0.01 -15.41 -16.05
C SER A 243 0.91 -14.86 -17.16
N PRO A 244 2.16 -15.34 -17.29
CA PRO A 244 3.05 -14.93 -18.38
C PRO A 244 2.56 -15.41 -19.76
N ARG A 245 1.63 -16.37 -19.81
CA ARG A 245 1.04 -16.85 -21.08
C ARG A 245 0.02 -15.87 -21.65
N THR A 246 -0.74 -15.20 -20.79
CA THR A 246 -1.79 -14.26 -21.21
C THR A 246 -1.37 -12.80 -21.05
N GLY A 247 -0.33 -12.51 -20.24
CA GLY A 247 0.05 -11.15 -19.88
C GLY A 247 -0.92 -10.48 -18.90
N PHE A 248 -1.82 -11.26 -18.28
CA PHE A 248 -2.87 -10.73 -17.42
C PHE A 248 -2.53 -10.91 -15.94
N LEU A 249 -2.87 -9.89 -15.16
CA LEU A 249 -2.96 -9.94 -13.71
C LEU A 249 -4.41 -10.22 -13.33
N TYR A 250 -4.65 -11.34 -12.67
CA TYR A 250 -5.97 -11.78 -12.21
C TYR A 250 -6.15 -11.26 -10.78
N LEU A 251 -7.09 -10.34 -10.64
CA LEU A 251 -7.25 -9.45 -9.50
C LEU A 251 -8.66 -9.64 -8.90
N PRO A 252 -8.79 -10.41 -7.80
CA PRO A 252 -9.96 -10.38 -6.94
C PRO A 252 -9.96 -9.06 -6.17
N HIS A 253 -11.04 -8.30 -6.26
CA HIS A 253 -11.13 -6.98 -5.69
C HIS A 253 -12.55 -6.64 -5.23
N GLN A 254 -12.67 -5.47 -4.61
CA GLN A 254 -13.86 -4.94 -3.98
C GLN A 254 -14.47 -3.85 -4.86
N ASN A 255 -15.79 -3.74 -4.81
CA ASN A 255 -16.57 -2.66 -5.37
C ASN A 255 -17.39 -2.03 -4.24
N LEU A 256 -16.70 -1.32 -3.34
CA LEU A 256 -17.26 -0.68 -2.16
C LEU A 256 -16.98 0.82 -2.16
N CYS A 257 -17.96 1.58 -1.69
CA CYS A 257 -17.85 2.99 -1.38
C CYS A 257 -18.28 3.23 0.07
N MET A 258 -18.04 4.43 0.60
CA MET A 258 -18.40 4.77 1.97
C MET A 258 -18.96 6.19 2.11
N ASP A 259 -19.73 6.39 3.17
CA ASP A 259 -19.87 7.69 3.81
C ASP A 259 -18.96 7.71 5.04
N LEU A 260 -18.20 8.79 5.23
CA LEU A 260 -17.20 8.93 6.29
C LEU A 260 -17.43 10.24 7.05
N GLU A 261 -17.40 10.16 8.37
CA GLU A 261 -17.36 11.32 9.27
C GLU A 261 -16.09 11.23 10.13
N ALA A 262 -15.23 12.25 10.05
CA ALA A 262 -14.09 12.37 10.95
C ALA A 262 -14.57 12.84 12.33
N VAL A 263 -14.06 12.22 13.39
CA VAL A 263 -14.37 12.57 14.78
C VAL A 263 -13.09 12.71 15.59
N GLU A 264 -13.17 13.36 16.75
CA GLU A 264 -12.03 13.48 17.65
C GLU A 264 -11.55 12.11 18.14
N ALA A 265 -10.23 11.96 18.26
CA ALA A 265 -9.60 10.76 18.78
C ALA A 265 -8.53 11.14 19.80
N ASN A 266 -8.52 10.44 20.94
CA ASN A 266 -7.51 10.58 21.97
C ASN A 266 -6.69 9.29 22.03
N TYR A 267 -5.38 9.43 22.23
CA TYR A 267 -4.51 8.28 22.37
C TYR A 267 -4.44 7.81 23.82
N ILE A 268 -4.76 6.54 24.04
CA ILE A 268 -4.50 5.81 25.27
C ILE A 268 -3.91 4.48 24.86
N ALA A 269 -2.70 4.17 25.32
CA ALA A 269 -2.00 2.95 24.95
C ALA A 269 -2.88 1.71 25.21
N GLY A 270 -3.06 0.88 24.18
CA GLY A 270 -3.87 -0.34 24.24
C GLY A 270 -5.35 -0.15 23.90
N LEU A 271 -5.83 1.07 23.66
CA LEU A 271 -7.19 1.36 23.19
C LEU A 271 -7.20 1.78 21.70
N PRO A 272 -8.33 1.61 20.98
CA PRO A 272 -8.48 2.11 19.62
C PRO A 272 -8.22 3.61 19.48
N TYR A 273 -7.42 3.96 18.48
CA TYR A 273 -7.03 5.31 18.08
C TYR A 273 -7.44 5.57 16.61
N VAL A 274 -8.75 5.54 16.35
CA VAL A 274 -9.32 5.58 14.99
C VAL A 274 -9.75 7.00 14.60
N GLY A 275 -10.83 7.55 15.20
CA GLY A 275 -11.27 8.91 14.90
C GLY A 275 -12.12 9.05 13.63
N ALA A 276 -12.89 8.02 13.26
CA ALA A 276 -13.85 8.11 12.16
C ALA A 276 -15.07 7.20 12.39
N ASN A 277 -16.23 7.63 11.86
CA ASN A 277 -17.39 6.78 11.65
C ASN A 277 -17.50 6.47 10.16
N VAL A 278 -17.64 5.18 9.81
CA VAL A 278 -17.73 4.75 8.41
C VAL A 278 -18.99 3.93 8.17
N ARG A 279 -19.71 4.28 7.11
CA ARG A 279 -20.82 3.49 6.57
C ARG A 279 -20.49 3.03 5.17
N MET A 280 -20.13 1.76 5.03
CA MET A 280 -19.85 1.14 3.73
C MET A 280 -21.14 0.77 2.98
N LYS A 281 -21.07 0.85 1.65
CA LYS A 281 -22.13 0.49 0.70
C LYS A 281 -21.51 -0.08 -0.58
N ALA A 282 -22.33 -0.80 -1.35
CA ALA A 282 -21.92 -1.25 -2.68
C ALA A 282 -21.56 -0.05 -3.57
N GLY A 283 -20.56 -0.21 -4.42
CA GLY A 283 -20.22 0.75 -5.45
C GLY A 283 -21.20 0.69 -6.63
N PRO A 284 -20.90 1.42 -7.73
CA PRO A 284 -21.71 1.41 -8.94
C PRO A 284 -21.95 -0.01 -9.46
N GLY A 285 -23.16 -0.30 -9.95
CA GLY A 285 -23.56 -1.64 -10.40
C GLY A 285 -24.18 -2.53 -9.31
N GLY A 286 -23.98 -2.20 -8.03
CA GLY A 286 -24.66 -2.85 -6.90
C GLY A 286 -24.03 -4.17 -6.43
N ASN A 287 -23.12 -4.76 -7.22
CA ASN A 287 -22.19 -5.80 -6.75
C ASN A 287 -21.20 -5.21 -5.74
N ARG A 288 -20.65 -6.07 -4.88
CA ARG A 288 -19.68 -5.64 -3.84
C ARG A 288 -18.27 -6.13 -4.09
N GLY A 289 -18.10 -7.07 -5.00
CA GLY A 289 -16.81 -7.55 -5.46
C GLY A 289 -16.78 -7.71 -6.96
N GLU A 290 -15.56 -7.85 -7.47
CA GLU A 290 -15.29 -8.16 -8.86
C GLU A 290 -14.02 -9.01 -8.94
N VAL A 291 -13.98 -9.93 -9.91
CA VAL A 291 -12.75 -10.58 -10.34
C VAL A 291 -12.40 -10.03 -11.72
N LEU A 292 -11.27 -9.36 -11.79
CA LEU A 292 -10.79 -8.65 -12.97
C LEU A 292 -9.58 -9.38 -13.56
N ALA A 293 -9.56 -9.62 -14.88
CA ALA A 293 -8.30 -9.83 -15.59
C ALA A 293 -7.83 -8.48 -16.13
N TRP A 294 -6.76 -7.98 -15.55
CA TRP A 294 -6.10 -6.75 -15.97
C TRP A 294 -4.99 -7.05 -16.96
N ASP A 295 -5.08 -6.50 -18.17
CA ASP A 295 -3.99 -6.56 -19.14
C ASP A 295 -2.91 -5.54 -18.72
N VAL A 296 -1.77 -6.05 -18.26
CA VAL A 296 -0.69 -5.23 -17.71
C VAL A 296 -0.08 -4.31 -18.77
N ALA A 297 0.10 -4.82 -20.00
CA ALA A 297 0.71 -4.04 -21.08
C ALA A 297 -0.29 -3.04 -21.68
N ALA A 298 -1.55 -3.46 -21.87
CA ALA A 298 -2.60 -2.58 -22.40
C ALA A 298 -3.18 -1.62 -21.35
N ARG A 299 -2.87 -1.82 -20.06
CA ARG A 299 -3.29 -1.00 -18.92
C ARG A 299 -4.80 -0.82 -18.84
N ARG A 300 -5.52 -1.93 -19.01
CA ARG A 300 -7.00 -1.95 -18.98
C ARG A 300 -7.56 -3.32 -18.65
N PRO A 301 -8.84 -3.40 -18.24
CA PRO A 301 -9.56 -4.66 -18.16
C PRO A 301 -9.55 -5.42 -19.49
N ALA A 302 -9.15 -6.70 -19.45
CA ALA A 302 -9.43 -7.65 -20.52
C ALA A 302 -10.87 -8.19 -20.38
N TRP A 303 -11.29 -8.49 -19.15
CA TRP A 303 -12.65 -8.85 -18.76
C TRP A 303 -12.82 -8.71 -17.24
N ALA A 304 -14.06 -8.63 -16.77
CA ALA A 304 -14.41 -8.61 -15.35
C ALA A 304 -15.65 -9.48 -15.08
N VAL A 305 -15.73 -10.07 -13.89
CA VAL A 305 -16.87 -10.84 -13.40
C VAL A 305 -17.36 -10.22 -12.09
N PRO A 306 -18.63 -9.80 -11.99
CA PRO A 306 -19.17 -9.24 -10.75
C PRO A 306 -19.44 -10.34 -9.72
N GLU A 307 -19.19 -10.02 -8.45
CA GLU A 307 -19.43 -10.88 -7.29
C GLU A 307 -20.40 -10.22 -6.30
N GLN A 308 -21.30 -11.01 -5.70
CA GLN A 308 -22.28 -10.50 -4.74
C GLN A 308 -21.59 -9.89 -3.51
N PHE A 309 -20.52 -10.53 -3.06
CA PHE A 309 -19.68 -10.09 -1.95
C PHE A 309 -18.30 -9.68 -2.44
N PRO A 310 -17.53 -8.90 -1.67
CA PRO A 310 -16.18 -8.56 -2.08
C PRO A 310 -15.29 -9.80 -2.18
N ALA A 311 -14.47 -9.87 -3.24
CA ALA A 311 -13.64 -11.04 -3.51
C ALA A 311 -12.35 -10.98 -2.67
N TRP A 312 -12.36 -11.61 -1.49
CA TRP A 312 -11.32 -11.51 -0.47
C TRP A 312 -10.29 -12.65 -0.42
N SER A 313 -10.39 -13.63 -1.32
CA SER A 313 -9.36 -14.66 -1.46
C SER A 313 -8.25 -14.20 -2.41
N GLY A 314 -7.03 -14.70 -2.24
CA GLY A 314 -6.03 -14.61 -3.30
C GLY A 314 -6.44 -15.40 -4.55
N ALA A 315 -5.91 -15.00 -5.70
CA ALA A 315 -6.05 -15.75 -6.95
C ALA A 315 -4.92 -16.79 -7.13
N LEU A 316 -5.19 -17.84 -7.89
CA LEU A 316 -4.19 -18.78 -8.40
C LEU A 316 -4.42 -18.99 -9.89
N VAL A 317 -3.36 -18.83 -10.70
CA VAL A 317 -3.40 -19.17 -12.13
C VAL A 317 -2.44 -20.31 -12.40
N THR A 318 -2.80 -21.18 -13.35
CA THR A 318 -1.97 -22.34 -13.70
C THR A 318 -1.63 -22.35 -15.19
N ALA A 319 -0.59 -23.11 -15.54
CA ALA A 319 -0.24 -23.36 -16.93
C ALA A 319 -1.35 -24.06 -17.74
N GLY A 320 -2.41 -24.58 -17.10
CA GLY A 320 -3.59 -25.13 -17.76
C GLY A 320 -4.56 -24.08 -18.32
N ASN A 321 -4.23 -22.78 -18.26
CA ASN A 321 -5.13 -21.67 -18.61
C ASN A 321 -6.42 -21.64 -17.75
N VAL A 322 -6.27 -21.95 -16.46
CA VAL A 322 -7.35 -21.85 -15.47
C VAL A 322 -6.92 -20.94 -14.33
N MET A 323 -7.89 -20.18 -13.82
CA MET A 323 -7.75 -19.32 -12.65
C MET A 323 -8.73 -19.79 -11.57
N PHE A 324 -8.26 -19.80 -10.33
CA PHE A 324 -9.01 -20.16 -9.13
C PHE A 324 -9.03 -18.98 -8.17
N TYR A 325 -10.15 -18.80 -7.48
CA TYR A 325 -10.35 -17.91 -6.35
C TYR A 325 -11.48 -18.48 -5.48
N GLY A 326 -11.59 -18.02 -4.25
CA GLY A 326 -12.69 -18.30 -3.33
C GLY A 326 -13.62 -17.10 -3.18
N THR A 327 -14.91 -17.37 -3.02
CA THR A 327 -15.93 -16.37 -2.72
C THR A 327 -16.29 -16.39 -1.23
N MET A 328 -17.06 -15.40 -0.78
CA MET A 328 -17.61 -15.37 0.60
C MET A 328 -18.99 -16.02 0.71
N GLU A 329 -19.43 -16.75 -0.33
CA GLU A 329 -20.71 -17.48 -0.34
C GLU A 329 -20.63 -18.82 0.40
#